data_AF-A0A3E0R6X7-F1
#
_entry.id   AF-A0A3E0R6X7-F1
#
_cell.length_a   1.000
_cell.length_b   1.000
_cell.length_c   1.000
_cell.angle_alpha   90.00
_cell.angle_beta   90.00
_cell.angle_gamma   90.00
#
_symmetry.space_group_name_H-M   'P 1'
#
loop_
_entity.id
_entity.type
_entity.pdbx_description
1 polymer ?
#
loop_
_entity_poly.entity_id
_entity_poly.type
_entity_poly.pdbx_seq_one_letter_code
_entity_poly.pdbx_strand_id
1 'polypeptide(L)' 'MSTILDDDPHAIANRIIWLMNDVDETKVCNLIMNADALVVEYNCRFTGKKVFHDVARVKNSS' A
#
# COMPACT_ATOMS: atom_id res chain seq x y z
N MET A 1 2.49 -11.10 -18.30
CA MET A 1 2.41 -11.64 -16.93
C MET A 1 1.38 -10.80 -16.19
N SER A 2 0.28 -11.38 -15.72
CA SER A 2 -0.76 -10.64 -14.99
C SER A 2 -0.43 -10.70 -13.50
N THR A 3 -0.28 -9.55 -12.86
CA THR A 3 -0.03 -9.47 -11.42
C THR A 3 -1.34 -9.70 -10.68
N ILE A 4 -1.50 -10.87 -10.08
CA ILE A 4 -2.70 -11.21 -9.29
C ILE A 4 -2.36 -10.94 -7.82
N LEU A 5 -3.21 -10.18 -7.14
CA LEU A 5 -3.10 -9.96 -5.70
C LEU A 5 -3.83 -11.08 -4.96
N ASP A 6 -3.28 -11.51 -3.82
CA ASP A 6 -3.81 -12.61 -3.01
C ASP A 6 -5.15 -12.31 -2.33
N ASP A 7 -5.42 -11.03 -2.10
CA ASP A 7 -6.54 -10.57 -1.30
C ASP A 7 -7.75 -10.15 -2.15
N ASP A 8 -8.94 -10.26 -1.55
CA ASP A 8 -10.17 -9.71 -2.12
C ASP A 8 -10.00 -8.19 -2.41
N PRO A 9 -10.37 -7.71 -3.61
CA PRO A 9 -10.18 -6.31 -3.98
C PRO A 9 -10.83 -5.30 -3.03
N HIS A 10 -11.96 -5.63 -2.39
CA HIS A 10 -12.60 -4.74 -1.41
C HIS A 10 -11.80 -4.68 -0.11
N ALA A 11 -11.24 -5.80 0.33
CA ALA A 11 -10.35 -5.83 1.49
C ALA A 11 -9.10 -4.97 1.26
N ILE A 12 -8.52 -5.02 0.06
CA ILE A 12 -7.38 -4.18 -0.34
C ILE A 12 -7.78 -2.70 -0.32
N ALA A 13 -8.89 -2.34 -0.96
CA ALA A 13 -9.38 -0.97 -1.00
C ALA A 13 -9.63 -0.40 0.40
N ASN A 14 -10.25 -1.17 1.30
CA ASN A 14 -10.50 -0.77 2.68
C ASN A 14 -9.22 -0.50 3.47
N ARG A 15 -8.17 -1.32 3.27
CA ARG A 15 -6.87 -1.10 3.92
C ARG A 15 -6.20 0.18 3.42
N ILE A 16 -6.26 0.45 2.11
CA ILE A 16 -5.73 1.70 1.53
C ILE A 16 -6.47 2.90 2.12
N ILE A 17 -7.80 2.89 2.14
CA ILE A 17 -8.61 3.98 2.71
C ILE A 17 -8.27 4.19 4.18
N TRP A 18 -8.16 3.11 4.96
CA TRP A 18 -7.81 3.22 6.37
C TRP A 18 -6.41 3.83 6.58
N LEU A 19 -5.41 3.36 5.82
CA LEU A 19 -4.06 3.93 5.84
C LEU A 19 -4.05 5.40 5.40
N MET A 20 -4.78 5.76 4.35
CA MET A 20 -4.85 7.14 3.86
C MET A 20 -5.56 8.07 4.84
N ASN A 21 -6.55 7.58 5.60
CA ASN A 21 -7.22 8.37 6.63
C ASN A 21 -6.37 8.52 7.90
N ASP A 22 -5.58 7.50 8.26
CA ASP A 22 -4.65 7.55 9.40
C ASP A 22 -3.45 8.47 9.09
N VAL A 23 -3.04 8.50 7.83
CA VAL A 23 -1.94 9.33 7.34
C VAL A 23 -2.51 10.69 6.92
N ASP A 24 -2.53 11.65 7.85
CA ASP A 24 -2.84 13.10 7.69
C ASP A 24 -2.94 13.59 6.22
N GLU A 25 -4.10 14.16 5.85
CA GLU A 25 -4.53 14.60 4.50
C GLU A 25 -3.51 15.46 3.72
N THR A 26 -2.54 16.04 4.42
CA THR A 26 -1.46 16.85 3.83
C THR A 26 -0.31 16.03 3.22
N LYS A 27 -0.33 14.70 3.38
CA LYS A 27 0.75 13.82 2.91
C LYS A 27 0.43 13.22 1.54
N VAL A 28 1.33 13.45 0.60
CA VAL A 28 1.36 12.72 -0.67
C VAL A 28 1.60 11.25 -0.37
N CYS A 29 0.55 10.44 -0.50
CA CYS A 29 0.62 8.98 -0.44
C CYS A 29 0.75 8.45 -1.86
N ASN A 30 1.78 7.63 -2.11
CA ASN A 30 1.96 6.95 -3.39
C ASN A 30 1.57 5.49 -3.23
N LEU A 31 0.76 4.97 -4.15
CA LEU A 31 0.47 3.56 -4.27
C LEU A 31 1.45 2.94 -5.27
N ILE A 32 2.26 1.99 -4.82
CA ILE A 32 3.34 1.41 -5.60
C ILE A 32 3.19 -0.11 -5.61
N MET A 33 3.28 -0.71 -6.79
CA MET A 33 3.41 -2.16 -6.95
C MET A 33 4.89 -2.50 -7.05
N ASN A 34 5.42 -3.30 -6.12
CA ASN A 34 6.75 -3.89 -6.23
C ASN A 34 6.65 -5.36 -6.69
N ALA A 35 7.77 -6.09 -6.71
CA ALA A 35 7.79 -7.48 -7.18
C ALA A 35 6.95 -8.44 -6.30
N ASP A 36 6.77 -8.12 -5.02
CA ASP A 36 6.22 -9.02 -4.00
C ASP A 36 4.88 -8.54 -3.41
N ALA A 37 4.55 -7.25 -3.54
CA ALA A 37 3.44 -6.61 -2.85
C ALA A 37 2.97 -5.30 -3.51
N LEU A 38 1.70 -4.98 -3.26
CA LEU A 38 1.15 -3.64 -3.34
C LEU A 38 1.44 -2.91 -2.03
N VAL A 39 2.09 -1.76 -2.12
CA VAL A 39 2.61 -1.00 -0.98
C VAL A 39 2.08 0.44 -1.04
N VAL A 40 1.71 0.99 0.11
CA VAL A 40 1.48 2.43 0.28
C VAL A 40 2.76 3.06 0.85
N GLU A 41 3.26 4.08 0.15
CA GLU A 41 4.40 4.89 0.57
C GLU A 41 3.91 6.27 1.04
N TYR A 42 4.41 6.73 2.20
CA TYR A 42 4.17 8.09 2.69
C TYR A 42 5.34 8.62 3.53
N ASN A 43 5.41 9.94 3.75
CA ASN A 43 6.38 10.55 4.65
C ASN A 43 5.83 10.66 6.08
N CYS A 44 6.52 10.07 7.06
CA CYS A 44 6.16 10.21 8.47
C CYS A 44 6.59 11.59 8.99
N ARG A 45 5.64 12.35 9.54
CA ARG A 45 5.87 13.72 10.05
C ARG A 45 6.76 13.75 11.30
N PHE A 46 6.65 12.73 12.15
CA PHE A 46 7.40 12.66 13.41
C PHE A 46 8.88 12.34 13.18
N THR A 47 9.16 11.49 12.19
CA THR A 47 10.53 11.02 11.92
C THR A 47 11.16 11.69 10.70
N GLY A 48 10.37 12.36 9.85
CA GLY A 48 10.79 12.90 8.56
C GLY A 48 11.16 11.84 7.52
N LYS A 49 10.93 10.55 7.82
CA LYS A 49 11.36 9.42 6.97
C LYS A 49 10.20 8.90 6.13
N LYS A 50 10.53 8.33 4.98
CA LYS A 50 9.61 7.51 4.19
C LYS A 50 9.25 6.24 4.94
N VAL A 51 7.97 5.89 4.91
CA VAL A 51 7.41 4.67 5.49
C VAL A 51 6.69 3.91 4.37
N PHE A 52 6.80 2.59 4.41
CA PHE A 52 6.22 1.67 3.44
C PHE A 52 5.34 0.68 4.19
N HIS A 53 4.06 0.59 3.81
CA HIS A 53 3.12 -0.37 4.38
C HIS A 53 2.61 -1.33 3.30
N ASP A 54 2.84 -2.63 3.52
CA ASP A 54 2.29 -3.69 2.69
C ASP A 54 0.76 -3.68 2.82
N VAL A 55 0.07 -3.64 1.67
CA VAL A 55 -1.40 -3.69 1.60
C VAL A 55 -1.88 -5.05 1.14
N ALA A 56 -1.21 -5.64 0.14
CA ALA A 56 -1.53 -6.93 -0.43
C ALA A 56 -0.28 -7.58 -1.02
N ARG A 57 -0.21 -8.91 -1.01
CA ARG A 57 0.90 -9.67 -1.62
C ARG A 57 0.60 -10.01 -3.07
N VAL A 58 1.64 -9.99 -3.90
CA VAL A 58 1.59 -10.47 -5.29
C VAL A 58 1.70 -11.99 -5.27
N LYS A 59 0.73 -12.64 -5.87
CA LYS A 59 0.71 -14.09 -6.03
C LYS A 59 1.49 -14.44 -7.29
N ASN A 60 2.64 -15.09 -7.12
CA ASN A 60 3.33 -15.70 -8.24
C ASN A 60 2.52 -16.91 -8.71
N SER A 61 1.91 -16.79 -9.88
CA SER A 61 1.28 -17.92 -10.57
C SER A 61 2.43 -18.85 -11.01
N SER A 62 2.74 -19.85 -10.17
CA SER A 62 3.70 -20.91 -10.49
C SER A 62 3.05 -21.97 -11.36
#